data_AF-A0A2E2Y9G8-F1
#
_entry.id   AF-A0A2E2Y9G8-F1
#
_cell.length_a   1.000
_cell.length_b   1.000
_cell.length_c   1.000
_cell.angle_alpha   90.00
_cell.angle_beta   90.00
_cell.angle_gamma   90.00
#
_symmetry.space_group_name_H-M   'P 1'
#
loop_
_entity.id
_entity.type
_entity.pdbx_description
1 polymer ?
#
loop_
_entity_poly.entity_id
_entity_poly.type
_entity_poly.pdbx_seq_one_letter_code
_entity_poly.pdbx_strand_id
1 'polypeptide(L)'
;MAYYTYTKDPIGAFVEKEVGNVFEYSLNDEPYNNHLGEDFPHKIWVGGKDICGMTGWRFANVVKTVATIVVDEDEFGLPVLEKWFIKNHRVYDAR
;
A
#
# COMPACT_ATOMS: atom_id res chain seq x y z
N MET A 1 7.42 -2.41 18.09
CA MET A 1 7.08 -2.06 16.70
C MET A 1 8.14 -2.66 15.79
N ALA A 2 7.80 -3.69 15.02
CA ALA A 2 8.64 -4.13 13.92
C ALA A 2 8.38 -3.16 12.76
N TYR A 3 9.34 -2.29 12.47
CA TYR A 3 9.32 -1.48 11.26
C TYR A 3 9.77 -2.38 10.11
N TYR A 4 9.05 -2.35 9.01
CA TYR A 4 9.42 -3.10 7.83
C TYR A 4 10.66 -2.48 7.20
N THR A 5 11.81 -3.15 7.31
CA THR A 5 13.14 -2.66 6.90
C THR A 5 13.33 -2.52 5.38
N TYR A 6 12.25 -2.59 4.59
CA TYR A 6 12.28 -2.59 3.12
C TYR A 6 11.39 -1.53 2.48
N THR A 7 10.70 -0.69 3.28
CA THR A 7 9.94 0.47 2.78
C THR A 7 10.88 1.46 2.09
N LYS A 8 10.61 1.80 0.82
CA LYS A 8 11.38 2.78 0.06
C LYS A 8 10.66 4.12 0.04
N ASP A 9 11.33 5.20 0.44
CA ASP A 9 10.82 6.58 0.42
C ASP A 9 9.40 6.75 1.01
N PRO A 10 9.14 6.34 2.28
CA PRO A 10 7.82 6.46 2.87
C PRO A 10 7.39 7.92 2.96
N ILE A 11 6.15 8.20 2.53
CA ILE A 11 5.48 9.48 2.69
C ILE A 11 4.45 9.46 3.82
N GLY A 12 4.26 8.31 4.46
CA GLY A 12 3.44 8.21 5.67
C GLY A 12 3.31 6.79 6.20
N ALA A 13 2.58 6.68 7.31
CA ALA A 13 2.24 5.42 7.95
C ALA A 13 0.84 5.47 8.56
N PHE A 14 0.22 4.31 8.71
CA PHE A 14 -1.07 4.18 9.38
C PHE A 14 -1.17 2.84 10.10
N VAL A 15 -2.19 2.71 10.95
CA VAL A 15 -2.55 1.45 11.61
C VAL A 15 -3.87 0.97 11.04
N GLU A 16 -3.90 -0.25 10.51
CA GLU A 16 -5.12 -0.91 10.07
C GLU A 16 -5.99 -1.23 11.31
N LYS A 17 -7.30 -0.97 11.23
CA LYS A 17 -8.14 -0.87 12.42
C LYS A 17 -8.53 -2.23 13.01
N GLU A 18 -8.76 -3.24 12.18
CA GLU A 18 -9.31 -4.54 12.56
C GLU A 18 -8.24 -5.43 13.19
N VAL A 19 -7.08 -5.58 12.56
CA VAL A 19 -5.96 -6.41 13.01
C VAL A 19 -4.96 -5.60 13.84
N GLY A 20 -4.86 -4.29 13.61
CA GLY A 20 -3.95 -3.42 14.36
C GLY A 20 -2.52 -3.39 13.80
N ASN A 21 -2.33 -3.87 12.58
CA ASN A 21 -1.03 -3.86 11.91
C ASN A 21 -0.63 -2.45 11.50
N VAL A 22 0.67 -2.15 11.61
CA VAL A 22 1.24 -0.88 11.15
C VAL A 22 1.74 -1.07 9.73
N PHE A 23 1.36 -0.14 8.84
CA PHE A 23 1.81 -0.12 7.46
C PHE A 23 2.41 1.24 7.13
N GLU A 24 3.45 1.21 6.30
CA GLU A 24 4.04 2.40 5.67
C GLU A 24 3.64 2.42 4.20
N TYR A 25 3.56 3.63 3.63
CA TYR A 25 3.23 3.81 2.23
C TYR A 25 4.05 4.92 1.58
N SER A 26 4.26 4.76 0.29
CA SER A 26 5.06 5.64 -0.58
C SER A 26 4.23 6.08 -1.78
N LEU A 27 4.73 7.06 -2.54
CA LEU A 27 4.15 7.38 -3.85
C LEU A 27 4.37 6.22 -4.83
N ASN A 28 3.43 6.04 -5.73
CA ASN A 28 3.56 5.08 -6.82
C ASN A 28 4.54 5.63 -7.88
N ASP A 29 5.69 4.98 -8.02
CA ASP A 29 6.71 5.26 -9.04
C ASP A 29 6.68 4.29 -10.24
N GLU A 30 5.63 3.46 -10.36
CA GLU A 30 5.46 2.58 -11.52
C GLU A 30 5.17 3.36 -12.81
N PRO A 31 5.62 2.86 -13.97
CA PRO A 31 5.38 3.52 -15.24
C PRO A 31 3.87 3.63 -15.55
N TYR A 32 3.47 4.76 -16.14
CA TYR A 32 2.07 5.08 -16.49
C TYR A 32 1.40 4.07 -17.43
N ASN A 33 2.16 3.19 -18.10
CA ASN A 33 1.59 2.11 -18.91
C ASN A 33 1.06 0.94 -18.06
N ASN A 34 1.27 0.98 -16.75
CA ASN A 34 0.65 0.05 -15.83
C ASN A 34 -0.83 0.43 -15.66
N HIS A 35 -1.73 -0.48 -16.01
CA HIS A 35 -3.17 -0.29 -15.96
C HIS A 35 -3.71 0.05 -14.55
N LEU A 36 -2.93 -0.19 -13.50
CA LEU A 36 -3.25 0.17 -12.11
C LEU A 36 -2.58 1.48 -11.65
N GLY A 37 -1.61 1.99 -12.41
CA GLY A 37 -0.80 3.15 -12.02
C GLY A 37 -1.61 4.44 -11.91
N GLU A 38 -2.65 4.60 -12.74
CA GLU A 38 -3.47 5.82 -12.78
C GLU A 38 -4.44 5.91 -11.59
N ASP A 39 -5.07 4.80 -11.21
CA ASP A 39 -6.10 4.77 -10.15
C ASP A 39 -5.52 4.63 -8.73
N PHE A 40 -4.29 4.13 -8.61
CA PHE A 40 -3.64 3.83 -7.34
C PHE A 40 -2.35 4.65 -7.16
N PRO A 41 -2.44 5.88 -6.61
CA PRO A 41 -1.29 6.78 -6.51
C PRO A 41 -0.29 6.40 -5.43
N HIS A 42 -0.55 5.37 -4.62
CA HIS A 42 0.28 4.96 -3.51
C HIS A 42 0.71 3.50 -3.60
N LYS A 43 1.83 3.18 -2.95
CA LYS A 43 2.30 1.82 -2.70
C LYS A 43 2.29 1.56 -1.20
N ILE A 44 1.60 0.51 -0.75
CA ILE A 44 1.64 0.06 0.65
C ILE A 44 2.60 -1.11 0.78
N TRP A 45 3.47 -1.04 1.79
CA TRP A 45 4.50 -2.04 2.06
C TRP A 45 3.96 -3.09 3.04
N VAL A 46 3.73 -4.31 2.55
CA VAL A 46 3.01 -5.38 3.27
C VAL A 46 3.89 -6.54 3.73
N GLY A 47 5.12 -6.62 3.25
CA GLY A 47 6.08 -7.65 3.66
C GLY A 47 6.10 -8.85 2.76
N GLY A 48 6.99 -9.77 3.09
CA GLY A 48 7.18 -10.99 2.31
C GLY A 48 7.88 -10.79 0.97
N LYS A 49 8.64 -9.68 0.78
CA LYS A 49 9.50 -9.55 -0.40
C LYS A 49 10.36 -10.80 -0.54
N ASP A 50 10.37 -11.39 -1.73
CA ASP A 50 11.08 -12.63 -2.08
C ASP A 50 10.55 -13.91 -1.40
N ILE A 51 9.43 -13.83 -0.68
CA ILE A 51 8.68 -15.00 -0.20
C ILE A 51 7.58 -15.30 -1.22
N CYS A 52 7.59 -16.52 -1.78
CA CYS A 52 6.58 -16.98 -2.74
C CYS A 52 6.39 -16.04 -3.96
N GLY A 53 7.45 -15.35 -4.40
CA GLY A 53 7.38 -14.42 -5.55
C GLY A 53 6.69 -13.09 -5.26
N MET A 54 6.43 -12.74 -4.00
CA MET A 54 5.80 -11.47 -3.65
C MET A 54 6.78 -10.29 -3.80
N THR A 55 6.28 -9.19 -4.37
CA THR A 55 7.05 -7.94 -4.58
C THR A 55 7.32 -7.18 -3.27
N GLY A 56 6.59 -7.49 -2.20
CA GLY A 56 6.71 -6.84 -0.89
C GLY A 56 5.90 -5.55 -0.73
N TRP A 57 5.14 -5.15 -1.76
CA TRP A 57 4.23 -4.00 -1.74
C TRP A 57 2.97 -4.27 -2.58
N ARG A 58 1.93 -3.45 -2.39
CA ARG A 58 0.65 -3.48 -3.11
C ARG A 58 0.24 -2.09 -3.59
N PHE A 59 -0.44 -2.01 -4.73
CA PHE A 59 -1.06 -0.77 -5.19
C PHE A 59 -2.17 -0.35 -4.24
N ALA A 60 -2.24 0.95 -3.95
CA ALA A 60 -3.22 1.48 -3.04
C ALA A 60 -3.61 2.92 -3.31
N ASN A 61 -4.77 3.29 -2.78
CA ASN A 61 -5.20 4.66 -2.60
C ASN A 61 -5.46 4.91 -1.11
N VAL A 62 -4.53 5.61 -0.46
CA VAL A 62 -4.61 5.99 0.95
C VAL A 62 -5.20 7.38 1.06
N VAL A 63 -6.37 7.47 1.66
CA VAL A 63 -7.03 8.73 2.01
C VAL A 63 -7.12 8.91 3.52
N LYS A 64 -7.80 9.96 4.00
CA LYS A 64 -7.81 10.36 5.42
C LYS A 64 -8.17 9.25 6.41
N THR A 65 -9.11 8.36 6.06
CA THR A 65 -9.64 7.35 7.00
C THR A 65 -9.76 5.94 6.41
N VAL A 66 -9.40 5.76 5.14
CA VAL A 66 -9.54 4.49 4.42
C VAL A 66 -8.31 4.30 3.53
N ALA A 67 -7.81 3.06 3.48
CA ALA A 67 -6.87 2.61 2.46
C ALA A 67 -7.57 1.60 1.56
N THR A 68 -7.68 1.91 0.27
CA THR A 68 -8.14 0.94 -0.74
C THR A 68 -6.91 0.25 -1.32
N ILE A 69 -6.81 -1.07 -1.19
CA ILE A 69 -5.64 -1.86 -1.58
C ILE A 69 -6.03 -2.87 -2.66
N VAL A 70 -5.15 -3.07 -3.62
CA VAL A 70 -5.24 -4.17 -4.58
C VAL A 70 -4.64 -5.43 -3.94
N VAL A 71 -5.46 -6.47 -3.75
CA VAL A 71 -5.02 -7.74 -3.14
C VAL A 71 -4.73 -8.83 -4.17
N ASP A 72 -5.44 -8.81 -5.29
CA ASP A 72 -5.34 -9.81 -6.35
C ASP A 72 -5.81 -9.24 -7.70
N GLU A 73 -5.68 -10.02 -8.76
CA GLU A 73 -6.31 -9.77 -10.06
C GLU A 73 -7.35 -10.86 -10.33
N ASP A 74 -8.53 -10.48 -10.83
CA ASP A 74 -9.59 -11.44 -11.15
C ASP A 74 -9.33 -12.18 -12.48
N GLU A 75 -10.26 -13.06 -12.88
CA GLU A 75 -10.14 -13.86 -14.11
C GLU A 75 -10.10 -13.03 -15.41
N PHE A 76 -10.47 -11.73 -15.33
CA PHE A 76 -10.43 -10.78 -16.43
C PHE A 76 -9.22 -9.84 -16.35
N GLY A 77 -8.34 -10.02 -15.37
CA GLY A 77 -7.19 -9.14 -15.12
C GLY A 77 -7.59 -7.80 -14.51
N LEU A 78 -8.76 -7.71 -13.88
CA LEU A 78 -9.18 -6.51 -13.14
C LEU A 78 -8.74 -6.61 -11.67
N PRO A 79 -8.40 -5.47 -11.04
CA PRO A 79 -7.92 -5.50 -9.66
C PRO A 79 -9.04 -5.85 -8.66
N VAL A 80 -8.78 -6.83 -7.83
CA VAL A 80 -9.60 -7.14 -6.64
C VAL A 80 -9.19 -6.19 -5.53
N LEU A 81 -10.15 -5.40 -5.04
CA LEU A 81 -9.92 -4.33 -4.07
C LEU A 81 -10.43 -4.70 -2.67
N GLU A 82 -9.61 -4.41 -1.67
CA GLU A 82 -10.02 -4.40 -0.26
C GLU A 82 -10.01 -2.98 0.30
N LYS A 83 -10.96 -2.70 1.19
CA LYS A 83 -11.03 -1.42 1.90
C LYS A 83 -10.68 -1.64 3.36
N TRP A 84 -9.60 -1.01 3.80
CA TRP A 84 -9.15 -1.05 5.17
C TRP A 84 -9.48 0.26 5.86
N PHE A 85 -10.18 0.20 6.99
CA PHE A 85 -10.32 1.37 7.86
C PHE A 85 -9.00 1.60 8.59
N ILE A 86 -8.52 2.84 8.61
CA ILE A 86 -7.23 3.17 9.20
C ILE A 86 -7.37 4.12 10.40
N LYS A 87 -6.43 4.01 11.33
CA LYS A 87 -6.27 4.90 12.49
C LYS A 87 -4.80 5.31 12.63
N ASN A 88 -4.53 6.33 13.43
CA ASN A 88 -3.18 6.87 13.64
C ASN A 88 -2.45 7.18 12.32
N HIS A 89 -3.17 7.69 11.32
CA HIS A 89 -2.60 8.08 10.03
C HIS A 89 -1.66 9.27 10.22
N ARG A 90 -0.39 9.07 9.87
CA ARG A 90 0.67 10.07 9.92
C ARG A 90 1.17 10.26 8.49
N VAL A 91 1.19 11.51 8.05
CA VAL A 91 1.83 11.90 6.79
C VAL A 91 3.21 12.45 7.15
N TYR A 92 4.24 11.96 6.47
CA TYR A 92 5.60 12.46 6.60
C TYR A 92 5.75 13.60 5.61
N ASP A 93 5.93 14.81 6.13
CA ASP A 93 6.18 15.97 5.31
C ASP A 93 7.61 15.87 4.75
N ALA A 94 7.74 15.92 3.42
CA ALA A 94 9.04 16.00 2.77
C ALA A 94 9.62 17.39 3.06
N ARG A 95 10.53 17.48 4.04
CA ARG A 95 11.37 18.66 4.23
C ARG A 95 12.49 18.72 3.22
#